data_AF-M4BCV0-F1
#
_entry.id   AF-M4BCV0-F1
#
_cell.length_a   1.000
_cell.length_b   1.000
_cell.length_c   1.000
_cell.angle_alpha   90.00
_cell.angle_beta   90.00
_cell.angle_gamma   90.00
#
_symmetry.space_group_name_H-M   'P 1'
#
loop_
_entity.id
_entity.type
_entity.pdbx_description
1 polymer ?
#
loop_
_entity_poly.entity_id
_entity_poly.type
_entity_poly.pdbx_seq_one_letter_code
_entity_poly.pdbx_strand_id
1 'polypeptide(L)'
;MHTLCGLSRTEHEGIIHIIWDCEGAAKCWAYIVAHWTRMVVQPAQLLAYKAAVLSRTAPGLPPGVRAEIGRLFLDTAGEIGRAWVRIWWIACSICFATLWAQRNSWVHNHEETTADQAKSELRQTLLRQLQAVAVREHRFNRDGDDCIFFRLATELFFTPVSPRPFTQHDPGRLTPPVGVLERLEAFRQSCKPQR
;
A
#
# COMPACT_ATOMS: atom_id res chain seq x y z
N MET A 1 13.16 -21.43 16.81
CA MET A 1 14.30 -20.54 16.48
C MET A 1 13.93 -19.78 15.22
N HIS A 2 13.33 -18.60 15.39
CA HIS A 2 13.02 -17.70 14.28
C HIS A 2 14.22 -16.80 14.08
N THR A 3 14.84 -16.89 12.91
CA THR A 3 15.98 -16.04 12.57
C THR A 3 15.45 -14.61 12.43
N LEU A 4 15.67 -13.83 13.48
CA LEU A 4 15.68 -12.37 13.46
C LEU A 4 16.64 -11.90 12.34
N CYS A 5 16.58 -10.63 11.94
CA CYS A 5 17.32 -10.05 10.82
C CYS A 5 18.87 -10.09 10.94
N GLY A 6 19.46 -11.26 11.21
CA GLY A 6 20.86 -11.58 11.03
C GLY A 6 21.08 -11.92 9.57
N LEU A 7 21.13 -10.88 8.75
CA LEU A 7 21.54 -10.96 7.34
C LEU A 7 22.89 -11.67 7.23
N SER A 8 23.01 -12.52 6.21
CA SER A 8 24.15 -13.41 6.05
C SER A 8 25.46 -12.61 5.93
N ARG A 9 26.55 -13.18 6.43
CA ARG A 9 27.89 -12.58 6.56
C ARG A 9 28.63 -12.37 5.22
N THR A 10 27.95 -12.34 4.06
CA THR A 10 28.64 -12.36 2.76
C THR A 10 28.60 -11.01 2.05
N GLU A 11 29.79 -10.48 1.75
CA GLU A 11 30.11 -9.11 1.32
C GLU A 11 29.55 -8.66 -0.05
N HIS A 12 28.61 -9.41 -0.66
CA HIS A 12 28.10 -9.16 -2.02
C HIS A 12 26.56 -9.15 -2.13
N GLU A 13 25.85 -8.88 -1.04
CA GLU A 13 24.38 -8.76 -1.06
C GLU A 13 23.95 -7.38 -1.59
N GLY A 14 23.78 -7.32 -2.91
CA GLY A 14 23.21 -6.16 -3.60
C GLY A 14 21.73 -5.91 -3.25
N ILE A 15 21.16 -4.87 -3.87
CA ILE A 15 19.76 -4.43 -3.71
C ILE A 15 18.76 -5.62 -3.72
N ILE A 16 19.03 -6.68 -4.49
CA ILE A 16 18.17 -7.85 -4.67
C ILE A 16 17.98 -8.65 -3.37
N HIS A 17 19.00 -8.79 -2.52
CA HIS A 17 18.90 -9.56 -1.28
C HIS A 17 18.03 -8.84 -0.23
N ILE A 18 18.20 -7.51 -0.13
CA ILE A 18 17.41 -6.60 0.74
C ILE A 18 15.92 -6.61 0.39
N ILE A 19 15.58 -7.03 -0.83
CA ILE A 19 14.22 -6.96 -1.34
C ILE A 19 13.47 -8.26 -1.08
N TRP A 20 14.14 -9.42 -1.01
CA TRP A 20 13.41 -10.68 -1.10
C TRP A 20 13.87 -11.79 -0.16
N ASP A 21 15.14 -11.80 0.24
CA ASP A 21 15.71 -13.00 0.86
C ASP A 21 15.59 -13.00 2.39
N CYS A 22 15.18 -11.88 3.01
CA CYS A 22 14.91 -11.80 4.46
C CYS A 22 13.41 -11.80 4.78
N GLU A 23 13.03 -12.43 5.91
CA GLU A 23 11.63 -12.60 6.33
C GLU A 23 10.91 -11.24 6.50
N GLY A 24 11.60 -10.22 7.02
CA GLY A 24 11.07 -8.86 7.17
C GLY A 24 10.70 -8.24 5.82
N ALA A 25 11.59 -8.32 4.83
CA ALA A 25 11.31 -7.83 3.48
C ALA A 25 10.14 -8.58 2.84
N ALA A 26 10.12 -9.91 2.95
CA ALA A 26 9.02 -10.72 2.42
C ALA A 26 7.66 -10.33 3.04
N LYS A 27 7.59 -10.12 4.37
CA LYS A 27 6.36 -9.66 5.04
C LYS A 27 5.94 -8.25 4.60
N CYS A 28 6.90 -7.34 4.42
CA CYS A 28 6.65 -5.99 3.93
C CYS A 28 6.08 -5.97 2.50
N TRP A 29 6.67 -6.75 1.60
CA TRP A 29 6.15 -6.86 0.22
C TRP A 29 4.82 -7.61 0.16
N ALA A 30 4.65 -8.68 0.95
CA ALA A 30 3.37 -9.37 1.09
C ALA A 30 2.26 -8.41 1.52
N TYR A 31 2.56 -7.48 2.44
CA TYR A 31 1.62 -6.46 2.88
C TYR A 31 1.17 -5.56 1.72
N ILE A 32 2.10 -5.04 0.91
CA ILE A 32 1.77 -4.18 -0.25
C ILE A 32 0.95 -4.95 -1.27
N VAL A 33 1.39 -6.14 -1.67
CA VAL A 33 0.69 -6.92 -2.70
C VAL A 33 -0.68 -7.37 -2.21
N ALA A 34 -0.83 -7.70 -0.93
CA ALA A 34 -2.14 -8.04 -0.36
C ALA A 34 -3.12 -6.87 -0.41
N HIS A 35 -2.65 -5.65 -0.15
CA HIS A 35 -3.50 -4.46 -0.21
C HIS A 35 -3.78 -4.02 -1.66
N TRP A 36 -2.79 -4.15 -2.54
CA TRP A 36 -2.97 -3.91 -3.98
C TRP A 36 -3.98 -4.85 -4.63
N THR A 37 -3.87 -6.15 -4.34
CA THR A 37 -4.73 -7.19 -4.90
C THR A 37 -6.03 -7.37 -4.14
N ARG A 38 -6.12 -6.79 -2.94
CA ARG A 38 -7.22 -6.98 -1.99
C ARG A 38 -7.44 -8.47 -1.67
N MET A 39 -6.37 -9.27 -1.67
CA MET A 39 -6.37 -10.71 -1.40
C MET A 39 -5.31 -11.09 -0.37
N VAL A 40 -5.51 -12.20 0.32
CA VAL A 40 -4.44 -12.80 1.13
C VAL A 40 -3.39 -13.37 0.18
N VAL A 41 -2.16 -12.86 0.28
CA VAL A 41 -1.05 -13.26 -0.60
C VAL A 41 -0.18 -14.28 0.12
N GLN A 42 -0.05 -15.46 -0.48
CA GLN A 42 0.89 -16.48 -0.03
C GLN A 42 2.31 -16.16 -0.55
N PRO A 43 3.38 -16.61 0.14
CA PRO A 43 4.76 -16.34 -0.28
C PRO A 43 5.05 -16.76 -1.73
N ALA A 44 4.52 -17.91 -2.18
CA ALA A 44 4.68 -18.39 -3.55
C ALA A 44 4.04 -17.45 -4.60
N GLN A 45 2.92 -16.79 -4.24
CA GLN A 45 2.23 -15.85 -5.12
C GLN A 45 2.96 -14.51 -5.18
N LEU A 46 3.67 -14.13 -4.12
CA LEU A 46 4.39 -12.87 -4.07
C LEU A 46 5.52 -12.83 -5.13
N LEU A 47 6.13 -13.97 -5.46
CA LEU A 47 7.14 -14.08 -6.51
C LEU A 47 6.63 -13.63 -7.90
N ALA A 48 5.34 -13.83 -8.19
CA ALA A 48 4.73 -13.38 -9.44
C ALA A 48 4.73 -11.85 -9.58
N TYR A 49 4.85 -11.11 -8.47
CA TYR A 49 4.90 -9.65 -8.45
C TYR A 49 6.32 -9.09 -8.41
N LYS A 50 7.36 -9.94 -8.42
CA LYS A 50 8.76 -9.53 -8.29
C LYS A 50 9.15 -8.46 -9.31
N ALA A 51 8.85 -8.67 -10.60
CA ALA A 51 9.19 -7.72 -11.64
C ALA A 51 8.49 -6.36 -11.44
N ALA A 52 7.19 -6.38 -11.14
CA ALA A 52 6.39 -5.18 -10.92
C ALA A 52 6.83 -4.37 -9.69
N VAL A 53 7.25 -5.06 -8.62
CA VAL A 53 7.82 -4.43 -7.42
C VAL A 53 9.16 -3.77 -7.74
N LEU A 54 10.07 -4.51 -8.42
CA LEU A 54 11.41 -4.01 -8.77
C LEU A 54 11.35 -2.80 -9.70
N SER A 55 10.49 -2.84 -10.72
CA SER A 55 10.33 -1.73 -11.66
C SER A 55 9.46 -0.60 -11.09
N ARG A 56 8.79 -0.83 -9.96
CA ARG A 56 7.72 0.04 -9.41
C ARG A 56 6.61 0.32 -10.41
N THR A 57 6.48 -0.51 -11.44
CA THR A 57 5.41 -0.43 -12.42
C THR A 57 4.22 -1.18 -11.87
N ALA A 58 3.07 -0.53 -11.78
CA ALA A 58 1.87 -1.21 -11.32
C ALA A 58 1.57 -2.40 -12.24
N PRO A 59 1.37 -3.61 -11.69
CA PRO A 59 0.84 -4.70 -12.47
C PRO A 59 -0.59 -4.35 -12.89
N GLY A 60 -1.15 -5.08 -13.85
CA GLY A 60 -2.56 -4.91 -14.21
C GLY A 60 -3.45 -5.03 -12.98
N LEU A 61 -4.45 -4.15 -12.86
CA LEU A 61 -5.47 -4.23 -11.82
C LEU A 61 -6.13 -5.62 -11.86
N PRO A 62 -6.12 -6.38 -10.76
CA PRO A 62 -6.81 -7.66 -10.71
C PRO A 62 -8.30 -7.48 -11.04
N PRO A 63 -8.94 -8.42 -11.75
CA PRO A 63 -10.34 -8.28 -12.18
C PRO A 63 -11.29 -7.98 -11.02
N GLY A 64 -11.08 -8.60 -9.86
CA GLY A 64 -11.87 -8.35 -8.65
C GLY A 64 -11.77 -6.91 -8.15
N VAL A 65 -10.56 -6.35 -8.09
CA VAL A 65 -10.32 -4.96 -7.69
C VAL A 65 -10.93 -3.98 -8.71
N ARG A 66 -10.78 -4.26 -10.01
CA ARG A 66 -11.40 -3.46 -11.07
C ARG A 66 -12.92 -3.44 -10.97
N ALA A 67 -13.53 -4.61 -10.73
CA ALA A 67 -14.97 -4.72 -10.55
C ALA A 67 -15.45 -4.02 -9.26
N GLU A 68 -14.70 -4.14 -8.16
CA GLU A 68 -14.98 -3.43 -6.90
C GLU A 68 -14.93 -1.91 -7.09
N ILE A 69 -13.89 -1.40 -7.74
CA ILE A 69 -13.77 0.03 -8.08
C ILE A 69 -14.94 0.48 -8.97
N GLY A 70 -15.23 -0.26 -10.05
CA GLY A 70 -16.34 0.07 -10.95
C GLY A 70 -17.71 0.08 -10.28
N ARG A 71 -17.93 -0.82 -9.31
CA ARG A 71 -19.18 -0.90 -8.55
C ARG A 71 -19.30 0.21 -7.50
N LEU A 72 -18.20 0.55 -6.81
CA LEU A 72 -18.19 1.57 -5.76
C LEU A 72 -18.17 3.00 -6.32
N PHE A 73 -17.58 3.19 -7.49
CA PHE A 73 -17.26 4.50 -8.06
C PHE A 73 -17.67 4.58 -9.53
N LEU A 74 -18.94 4.31 -9.85
CA LEU A 74 -19.50 4.23 -11.22
C LEU A 74 -18.87 5.21 -12.22
N ASP A 75 -19.08 6.51 -12.03
CA ASP A 75 -18.64 7.54 -12.98
C ASP A 75 -17.17 7.94 -12.81
N THR A 76 -16.51 7.48 -11.75
CA THR A 76 -15.16 7.92 -11.34
C THR A 76 -14.16 6.77 -11.23
N ALA A 77 -14.52 5.60 -11.75
CA ALA A 77 -13.72 4.37 -11.68
C ALA A 77 -12.38 4.53 -12.40
N GLY A 78 -12.34 5.33 -13.47
CA GLY A 78 -11.10 5.63 -14.20
C GLY A 78 -10.12 6.43 -13.35
N GLU A 79 -10.62 7.45 -12.67
CA GLU A 79 -9.89 8.36 -11.79
C GLU A 79 -9.34 7.60 -10.58
N ILE A 80 -10.19 6.79 -9.94
CA ILE A 80 -9.79 5.91 -8.84
C ILE A 80 -8.77 4.87 -9.32
N GLY A 81 -8.91 4.33 -10.52
CA GLY A 81 -7.93 3.41 -11.12
C GLY A 81 -6.56 4.06 -11.31
N ARG A 82 -6.51 5.31 -11.80
CA ARG A 82 -5.26 6.08 -11.93
C ARG A 82 -4.64 6.37 -10.56
N ALA A 83 -5.46 6.76 -9.59
CA ALA A 83 -5.01 6.94 -8.21
C ALA A 83 -4.46 5.65 -7.60
N TRP A 84 -5.10 4.50 -7.85
CA TRP A 84 -4.63 3.19 -7.41
C TRP A 84 -3.23 2.89 -7.94
N VAL A 85 -3.02 3.00 -9.25
CA VAL A 85 -1.70 2.84 -9.91
C VAL A 85 -0.63 3.75 -9.28
N ARG A 86 -0.99 4.99 -8.94
CA ARG A 86 -0.08 5.91 -8.27
C ARG A 86 0.26 5.47 -6.85
N ILE A 87 -0.73 4.99 -6.09
CA ILE A 87 -0.52 4.41 -4.76
C ILE A 87 0.46 3.25 -4.82
N TRP A 88 0.41 2.38 -5.83
CA TRP A 88 1.41 1.31 -5.99
C TRP A 88 2.83 1.84 -6.08
N TRP A 89 3.05 2.82 -6.94
CA TRP A 89 4.38 3.39 -7.13
C TRP A 89 4.91 4.03 -5.84
N ILE A 90 4.04 4.76 -5.12
CA ILE A 90 4.38 5.38 -3.83
C ILE A 90 4.66 4.30 -2.78
N ALA A 91 3.81 3.27 -2.69
CA ALA A 91 3.95 2.18 -1.74
C ALA A 91 5.26 1.40 -1.94
N CYS A 92 5.59 1.08 -3.20
CA CYS A 92 6.85 0.41 -3.50
C CYS A 92 8.04 1.29 -3.13
N SER A 93 8.00 2.58 -3.47
CA SER A 93 9.08 3.52 -3.13
C SER A 93 9.29 3.67 -1.62
N ILE A 94 8.21 3.75 -0.85
CA ILE A 94 8.26 3.80 0.62
C ILE A 94 8.81 2.49 1.19
N CYS A 95 8.37 1.34 0.68
CA CYS A 95 8.87 0.05 1.15
C CYS A 95 10.37 -0.12 0.89
N PHE A 96 10.86 0.27 -0.30
CA PHE A 96 12.30 0.32 -0.55
C PHE A 96 13.03 1.20 0.47
N ALA A 97 12.53 2.41 0.71
CA ALA A 97 13.16 3.33 1.66
C ALA A 97 13.15 2.80 3.10
N THR A 98 12.04 2.21 3.54
CA THR A 98 11.89 1.63 4.89
C THR A 98 12.81 0.43 5.07
N LEU A 99 12.84 -0.51 4.12
CA LEU A 99 13.73 -1.67 4.18
C LEU A 99 15.21 -1.27 4.13
N TRP A 100 15.54 -0.26 3.31
CA TRP A 100 16.90 0.29 3.24
C TRP A 100 17.32 0.93 4.57
N ALA A 101 16.44 1.72 5.19
CA ALA A 101 16.70 2.33 6.50
C ALA A 101 16.91 1.26 7.58
N GLN A 102 16.06 0.23 7.64
CA GLN A 102 16.19 -0.89 8.57
C GLN A 102 17.52 -1.64 8.39
N ARG A 103 17.92 -1.89 7.14
CA ARG A 103 19.21 -2.50 6.83
C ARG A 103 20.38 -1.64 7.31
N ASN A 104 20.33 -0.32 7.09
CA ASN A 104 21.38 0.59 7.54
C ASN A 104 21.46 0.64 9.07
N SER A 105 20.33 0.66 9.77
CA SER A 105 20.26 0.56 11.23
C SER A 105 20.95 -0.72 11.74
N TRP A 106 20.70 -1.87 11.10
CA TRP A 106 21.40 -3.11 11.46
C TRP A 106 22.91 -3.05 11.17
N VAL A 107 23.30 -2.60 9.98
CA VAL A 107 24.71 -2.57 9.53
C VAL A 107 25.56 -1.62 10.38
N HIS A 108 25.02 -0.47 10.75
CA HIS A 108 25.79 0.58 11.43
C HIS A 108 25.56 0.64 12.95
N ASN A 109 24.36 0.32 13.42
CA ASN A 109 23.98 0.45 14.83
C ASN A 109 23.69 -0.90 15.51
N HIS A 110 23.72 -2.02 14.76
CA HIS A 110 23.34 -3.36 15.24
C HIS A 110 21.93 -3.43 15.83
N GLU A 111 21.03 -2.58 15.34
CA GLU A 111 19.63 -2.55 15.74
C GLU A 111 18.86 -3.68 15.04
N GLU A 112 18.46 -4.70 15.79
CA GLU A 112 17.62 -5.79 15.27
C GLU A 112 16.17 -5.33 15.11
N THR A 113 15.63 -5.48 13.89
CA THR A 113 14.21 -5.27 13.63
C THR A 113 13.54 -6.61 13.40
N THR A 114 12.50 -6.91 14.19
CA THR A 114 11.68 -8.11 13.96
C THR A 114 10.84 -7.96 12.69
N ALA A 115 10.46 -9.06 12.05
CA ALA A 115 9.68 -9.00 10.81
C ALA A 115 8.29 -8.34 11.01
N ASP A 116 7.69 -8.47 12.20
CA ASP A 116 6.42 -7.82 12.52
C ASP A 116 6.58 -6.32 12.80
N GLN A 117 7.69 -5.95 13.44
CA GLN A 117 8.05 -4.54 13.62
C GLN A 117 8.33 -3.87 12.27
N ALA A 118 9.06 -4.53 11.37
CA ALA A 118 9.34 -4.01 10.03
C ALA A 118 8.04 -3.71 9.25
N LYS A 119 7.09 -4.65 9.28
CA LYS A 119 5.76 -4.47 8.68
C LYS A 119 4.97 -3.34 9.36
N SER A 120 5.03 -3.22 10.68
CA SER A 120 4.33 -2.16 11.43
C SER A 120 4.85 -0.78 11.05
N GLU A 121 6.18 -0.61 11.02
CA GLU A 121 6.85 0.62 10.61
C GLU A 121 6.52 1.00 9.17
N LEU A 122 6.53 0.02 8.25
CA LEU A 122 6.10 0.22 6.88
C LEU A 122 4.66 0.73 6.82
N ARG A 123 3.72 0.05 7.49
CA ARG A 123 2.30 0.42 7.49
C ARG A 123 2.10 1.85 7.99
N GLN A 124 2.73 2.22 9.10
CA GLN A 124 2.63 3.57 9.66
C GLN A 124 3.23 4.62 8.74
N THR A 125 4.38 4.33 8.13
CA THR A 125 5.04 5.25 7.19
C THR A 125 4.21 5.42 5.92
N LEU A 126 3.69 4.33 5.37
CA LEU A 126 2.84 4.34 4.20
C LEU A 126 1.56 5.17 4.41
N LEU A 127 0.88 4.96 5.55
CA LEU A 127 -0.33 5.70 5.89
C LEU A 127 -0.05 7.20 5.98
N ARG A 128 0.98 7.59 6.73
CA ARG A 128 1.35 9.00 6.91
C ARG A 128 1.70 9.67 5.59
N GLN A 129 2.50 9.01 4.75
CA GLN A 129 2.96 9.58 3.49
C GLN A 129 1.82 9.69 2.47
N LEU A 130 0.96 8.67 2.33
CA LEU A 130 -0.19 8.75 1.42
C LEU A 130 -1.18 9.83 1.86
N GLN A 131 -1.43 9.99 3.16
CA GLN A 131 -2.24 11.09 3.68
C GLN A 131 -1.61 12.46 3.42
N ALA A 132 -0.28 12.58 3.61
CA ALA A 132 0.44 13.82 3.33
C ALA A 132 0.39 14.19 1.85
N VAL A 133 0.50 13.21 0.94
CA VAL A 133 0.32 13.41 -0.51
C VAL A 133 -1.10 13.89 -0.80
N ALA A 134 -2.14 13.24 -0.27
CA ALA A 134 -3.53 13.66 -0.48
C ALA A 134 -3.78 15.12 -0.03
N VAL A 135 -3.25 15.50 1.15
CA VAL A 135 -3.34 16.88 1.67
C VAL A 135 -2.58 17.85 0.77
N ARG A 136 -1.35 17.50 0.34
CA ARG A 136 -0.55 18.33 -0.54
C ARG A 136 -1.29 18.58 -1.86
N GLU A 137 -1.85 17.55 -2.47
CA GLU A 137 -2.57 17.68 -3.74
C GLU A 137 -3.79 18.57 -3.64
N HIS A 138 -4.58 18.42 -2.56
CA HIS A 138 -5.70 19.32 -2.32
C HIS A 138 -5.27 20.79 -2.18
N ARG A 139 -4.11 21.07 -1.57
CA ARG A 139 -3.60 22.46 -1.42
C ARG A 139 -3.18 23.07 -2.75
N PHE A 140 -2.57 22.29 -3.64
CA PHE A 140 -2.05 22.78 -4.92
C PHE A 140 -3.07 22.70 -6.07
N ASN A 141 -4.09 21.85 -5.95
CA ASN A 141 -5.12 21.65 -6.95
C ASN A 141 -6.51 21.81 -6.31
N ARG A 142 -6.79 23.01 -5.75
CA ARG A 142 -8.03 23.28 -4.98
C ARG A 142 -9.32 23.08 -5.77
N ASP A 143 -9.24 23.16 -7.10
CA ASP A 143 -10.38 23.02 -8.01
C ASP A 143 -10.44 21.64 -8.68
N GLY A 144 -9.47 20.75 -8.41
CA GLY A 144 -9.37 19.43 -9.02
C GLY A 144 -9.82 18.29 -8.10
N ASP A 145 -10.72 17.45 -8.61
CA ASP A 145 -11.21 16.27 -7.90
C ASP A 145 -10.15 15.16 -7.73
N ASP A 146 -8.98 15.29 -8.38
CA ASP A 146 -7.87 14.33 -8.28
C ASP A 146 -7.45 14.02 -6.84
N CYS A 147 -7.46 15.04 -5.96
CA CYS A 147 -7.11 14.85 -4.55
C CYS A 147 -8.17 14.02 -3.79
N ILE A 148 -9.44 14.15 -4.18
CA ILE A 148 -10.56 13.37 -3.63
C ILE A 148 -10.42 11.92 -4.08
N PHE A 149 -10.15 11.67 -5.36
CA PHE A 149 -9.94 10.32 -5.89
C PHE A 149 -8.71 9.65 -5.27
N PHE A 150 -7.60 10.37 -5.12
CA PHE A 150 -6.41 9.84 -4.46
C PHE A 150 -6.66 9.47 -3.00
N ARG A 151 -7.42 10.31 -2.27
CA ARG A 151 -7.81 10.01 -0.90
C ARG A 151 -8.72 8.78 -0.82
N LEU A 152 -9.77 8.72 -1.65
CA LEU A 152 -10.67 7.57 -1.71
C LEU A 152 -9.93 6.27 -2.01
N ALA A 153 -9.04 6.29 -2.99
CA ALA A 153 -8.18 5.17 -3.31
C ALA A 153 -7.27 4.80 -2.12
N THR A 154 -6.74 5.79 -1.39
CA THR A 154 -5.92 5.55 -0.18
C THR A 154 -6.75 4.86 0.93
N GLU A 155 -7.97 5.34 1.19
CA GLU A 155 -8.86 4.72 2.18
C GLU A 155 -9.23 3.29 1.79
N LEU A 156 -9.51 3.04 0.51
CA LEU A 156 -9.77 1.70 -0.01
C LEU A 156 -8.54 0.79 0.10
N PHE A 157 -7.33 1.32 -0.13
CA PHE A 157 -6.07 0.57 0.00
C PHE A 157 -5.82 0.08 1.43
N PHE A 158 -6.17 0.88 2.44
CA PHE A 158 -6.03 0.50 3.85
C PHE A 158 -7.24 -0.22 4.45
N THR A 159 -8.32 -0.38 3.69
CA THR A 159 -9.45 -1.18 4.13
C THR A 159 -8.97 -2.63 4.34
N PRO A 160 -9.33 -3.30 5.46
CA PRO A 160 -8.91 -4.66 5.71
C PRO A 160 -9.17 -5.56 4.50
N VAL A 161 -8.18 -6.39 4.17
CA VAL A 161 -8.30 -7.40 3.13
C VAL A 161 -9.30 -8.44 3.63
N SER A 162 -10.40 -8.65 2.90
CA SER A 162 -11.36 -9.70 3.26
C SER A 162 -10.74 -11.07 2.96
N PRO A 163 -10.89 -12.07 3.86
CA PRO A 163 -10.39 -13.41 3.60
C PRO A 163 -11.15 -14.14 2.47
N ARG A 164 -12.25 -13.59 1.96
CA ARG A 164 -13.05 -14.24 0.91
C ARG A 164 -12.43 -14.00 -0.47
N PRO A 165 -12.15 -15.04 -1.26
CA PRO A 165 -11.80 -14.87 -2.66
C PRO A 165 -12.94 -14.18 -3.42
N PHE A 166 -12.59 -13.30 -4.36
CA PHE A 166 -13.51 -12.48 -5.16
C PHE A 166 -14.60 -13.28 -5.89
N THR A 167 -14.45 -14.59 -6.02
CA THR A 167 -15.38 -15.49 -6.71
C THR A 167 -16.69 -15.75 -5.96
N GLN A 168 -16.83 -15.34 -4.69
CA GLN A 168 -18.05 -15.57 -3.88
C GLN A 168 -18.72 -14.28 -3.38
N HIS A 169 -18.76 -13.22 -4.19
CA HIS A 169 -19.51 -12.02 -3.84
C HIS A 169 -21.02 -12.20 -4.05
N ASP A 170 -21.75 -12.17 -2.95
CA ASP A 170 -23.21 -12.08 -2.90
C ASP A 170 -23.63 -10.63 -3.19
N PRO A 171 -24.40 -10.34 -4.26
CA PRO A 171 -24.74 -8.97 -4.66
C PRO A 171 -25.62 -8.22 -3.63
N GLY A 172 -26.20 -8.92 -2.65
CA GLY A 172 -27.19 -8.36 -1.72
C GLY A 172 -26.65 -7.63 -0.49
N ARG A 173 -25.36 -7.66 -0.20
CA ARG A 173 -24.82 -7.09 1.05
C ARG A 173 -23.54 -6.34 0.80
N LEU A 174 -23.59 -5.05 0.44
CA LEU A 174 -22.45 -4.13 0.57
C LEU A 174 -22.95 -2.69 0.40
N THR A 175 -23.42 -2.10 1.48
CA THR A 175 -23.29 -0.66 1.70
C THR A 175 -21.82 -0.26 1.51
N PRO A 176 -21.49 0.93 0.97
CA PRO A 176 -20.13 1.45 1.07
C PRO A 176 -19.68 1.34 2.53
N PRO A 177 -18.39 1.07 2.83
CA PRO A 177 -17.93 0.96 4.21
C PRO A 177 -18.48 2.16 4.98
N VAL A 178 -19.25 1.89 6.03
CA VAL A 178 -19.98 2.94 6.76
C VAL A 178 -18.98 4.05 7.11
N GLY A 179 -19.30 5.28 6.71
CA GLY A 179 -18.49 6.46 6.98
C GLY A 179 -17.40 6.80 5.94
N VAL A 180 -17.33 6.19 4.74
CA VAL A 180 -16.44 6.71 3.67
C VAL A 180 -16.88 8.11 3.22
N LEU A 181 -18.18 8.31 2.96
CA LEU A 181 -18.73 9.61 2.61
C LEU A 181 -18.59 10.62 3.76
N GLU A 182 -18.87 10.21 5.00
CA GLU A 182 -18.71 11.08 6.19
C GLU A 182 -17.24 11.48 6.43
N ARG A 183 -16.28 10.57 6.22
CA ARG A 183 -14.84 10.87 6.33
C ARG A 183 -14.34 11.77 5.19
N LEU A 184 -14.93 11.63 4.00
CA LEU A 184 -14.71 12.55 2.89
C LEU A 184 -15.20 13.95 3.21
N GLU A 185 -16.39 14.09 3.78
CA GLU A 185 -16.94 15.38 4.22
C GLU A 185 -16.12 15.99 5.36
N ALA A 186 -15.74 15.19 6.35
CA ALA A 186 -14.87 15.62 7.45
C ALA A 186 -13.50 16.12 6.93
N PHE A 187 -12.93 15.48 5.92
CA PHE A 187 -11.72 15.99 5.26
C PHE A 187 -11.96 17.24 4.42
N ARG A 188 -13.07 17.25 3.68
CA ARG A 188 -13.74 18.42 3.10
C ARG A 188 -13.55 19.65 4.00
N GLN A 189 -13.97 19.46 5.24
CA GLN A 189 -14.03 20.48 6.28
C GLN A 189 -12.67 20.74 6.93
N SER A 190 -11.85 19.72 7.20
CA SER A 190 -10.54 19.86 7.85
C SER A 190 -9.51 20.60 7.00
N CYS A 191 -9.69 20.63 5.68
CA CYS A 191 -8.80 21.31 4.75
C CYS A 191 -9.26 22.72 4.38
N LYS A 192 -10.37 23.22 4.95
CA LYS A 192 -10.78 24.62 4.77
C LYS A 192 -9.78 25.52 5.53
N PRO A 193 -9.24 26.58 4.90
CA PRO A 193 -8.36 27.50 5.60
C PRO A 193 -9.13 28.14 6.77
N GLN A 194 -8.54 28.11 7.96
CA GLN A 194 -9.01 28.95 9.07
C GLN A 194 -8.88 30.41 8.60
N ARG A 195 -10.02 31.12 8.57
CA ARG A 195 -10.07 32.55 8.26
C ARG A 195 -9.35 33.34 9.34
#